data_AF-A0A852CKC4-F1
#
_entry.id   AF-A0A852CKC4-F1
#
_cell.length_a   1.000
_cell.length_b   1.000
_cell.length_c   1.000
_cell.angle_alpha   90.00
_cell.angle_beta   90.00
_cell.angle_gamma   90.00
#
_symmetry.space_group_name_H-M   'P 1'
#
loop_
_entity.id
_entity.type
_entity.pdbx_description
1 polymer ?
#
loop_
_entity_poly.entity_id
_entity_poly.type
_entity_poly.pdbx_seq_one_letter_code
_entity_poly.pdbx_strand_id
1 'polypeptide(L)'
;FGNTCYCNSVLQALYFCRPFRENVLSYKAQQKKKENLLTCLADLFHSIATQKKKVGVIPPKKFISRLRKENDLFDNYMQQDAHEFLNYLLNTIADILQEEKKQEKQNGKLKNGNMNEAEENNKQELTWVHEIFQGTLTNETRCLNCETVS
;
A
#
# COMPACT_ATOMS: atom_id res chain seq x y z
N PHE A 1 2.02 5.38 22.41
CA PHE A 1 1.47 4.33 21.52
C PHE A 1 1.53 3.02 22.28
N GLY A 2 0.42 2.61 22.90
CA GLY A 2 0.32 1.31 23.57
C GLY A 2 -0.10 0.24 22.56
N ASN A 3 0.40 -0.99 22.70
CA ASN A 3 0.02 -2.15 21.89
C ASN A 3 0.15 -1.99 20.36
N THR A 4 1.18 -1.28 19.88
CA THR A 4 1.44 -1.04 18.45
C THR A 4 2.62 -1.86 17.90
N CYS A 5 3.09 -2.88 18.63
CA CYS A 5 4.22 -3.69 18.19
C CYS A 5 3.92 -4.51 16.93
N TYR A 6 2.66 -4.91 16.70
CA TYR A 6 2.22 -5.52 15.45
C TYR A 6 2.56 -4.60 14.25
N CYS A 7 2.24 -3.31 14.36
CA CYS A 7 2.51 -2.31 13.35
C CYS A 7 4.02 -2.08 13.17
N ASN A 8 4.75 -1.91 14.28
CA ASN A 8 6.20 -1.66 14.22
C ASN A 8 6.95 -2.82 13.56
N SER A 9 6.59 -4.07 13.88
CA SER A 9 7.24 -5.25 13.30
C SER A 9 7.06 -5.34 11.79
N VAL A 10 5.84 -5.09 11.29
CA VAL A 10 5.53 -5.06 9.85
C VAL A 10 6.22 -3.89 9.15
N LEU A 11 6.23 -2.69 9.76
CA LEU A 11 6.93 -1.53 9.19
C LEU A 11 8.43 -1.80 9.03
N GLN A 12 9.07 -2.46 10.00
CA GLN A 12 10.48 -2.87 9.90
C GLN A 12 10.67 -3.90 8.78
N ALA A 13 9.84 -4.94 8.72
CA ALA A 13 9.92 -5.95 7.66
C ALA A 13 9.83 -5.30 6.26
N LEU A 14 8.83 -4.45 6.04
CA LEU A 14 8.64 -3.71 4.79
C LEU A 14 9.79 -2.74 4.48
N TYR A 15 10.39 -2.09 5.49
CA TYR A 15 11.54 -1.21 5.27
C TYR A 15 12.77 -1.96 4.77
N PHE A 16 12.96 -3.22 5.18
CA PHE A 16 14.07 -4.05 4.71
C PHE A 16 13.78 -4.78 3.39
N CYS A 17 12.52 -4.81 2.93
CA CYS A 17 12.16 -5.16 1.55
C CYS A 17 12.64 -4.05 0.60
N ARG A 18 13.85 -4.19 0.04
CA ARG A 18 14.48 -3.14 -0.80
C ARG A 18 13.59 -2.59 -1.92
N PRO A 19 12.92 -3.42 -2.75
CA PRO A 19 12.08 -2.90 -3.83
C PRO A 19 10.92 -2.03 -3.32
N PHE A 20 10.33 -2.43 -2.19
CA PHE A 20 9.25 -1.67 -1.56
C PHE A 20 9.76 -0.33 -1.01
N ARG A 21 10.86 -0.36 -0.26
CA ARG A 21 11.48 0.85 0.29
C ARG A 21 11.84 1.86 -0.80
N GLU A 22 12.44 1.41 -1.90
CA GLU A 22 12.87 2.28 -3.00
C GLU A 22 11.68 2.94 -3.69
N ASN A 23 10.59 2.21 -3.93
CA ASN A 23 9.35 2.77 -4.47
C ASN A 23 8.70 3.78 -3.51
N VAL A 24 8.65 3.48 -2.21
CA VAL A 24 8.11 4.40 -1.19
C VAL A 24 8.95 5.69 -1.07
N LEU A 25 10.28 5.59 -1.12
CA LEU A 25 11.16 6.76 -1.12
C LEU A 25 11.04 7.58 -2.42
N SER A 26 10.87 6.91 -3.56
CA SER A 26 10.64 7.57 -4.84
C SER A 26 9.28 8.30 -4.87
N TYR A 27 8.25 7.70 -4.26
CA TYR A 27 6.95 8.33 -4.08
C TYR A 27 7.04 9.62 -3.25
N LYS A 28 7.90 9.66 -2.22
CA LYS A 28 8.14 10.89 -1.43
C LYS A 28 8.74 12.03 -2.26
N ALA A 29 9.55 11.71 -3.27
CA ALA A 29 10.22 12.70 -4.11
C ALA A 29 9.23 13.44 -5.05
N GLN A 30 8.07 12.84 -5.32
CA GLN A 30 7.00 13.45 -6.11
C GLN A 30 6.28 14.51 -5.27
N GLN A 31 6.74 15.77 -5.39
CA GLN A 31 6.16 16.89 -4.63
C GLN A 31 4.71 17.17 -5.10
N LYS A 32 3.78 17.36 -4.15
CA LYS A 32 2.35 17.74 -4.29
C LYS A 32 1.28 16.62 -4.25
N LYS A 33 1.37 15.70 -3.29
CA LYS A 33 0.28 14.73 -3.02
C LYS A 33 -0.49 15.08 -1.76
N LYS A 34 -1.82 14.91 -1.79
CA LYS A 34 -2.70 15.09 -0.63
C LYS A 34 -2.32 14.08 0.45
N GLU A 35 -2.39 14.49 1.72
CA GLU A 35 -2.05 13.61 2.84
C GLU A 35 -2.97 12.38 2.92
N ASN A 36 -2.35 11.20 2.88
CA ASN A 36 -2.92 9.87 3.02
C ASN A 36 -1.95 8.91 3.74
N LEU A 37 -2.39 7.67 4.02
CA LEU A 37 -1.55 6.68 4.71
C LEU A 37 -0.20 6.43 4.00
N LEU A 38 -0.19 6.37 2.66
CA LEU A 38 1.03 6.21 1.87
C LEU A 38 1.99 7.39 2.00
N THR A 39 1.50 8.64 1.99
CA THR A 39 2.36 9.81 2.26
C THR A 39 2.95 9.78 3.67
N CYS A 40 2.18 9.34 4.67
CA CYS A 40 2.67 9.19 6.05
C CYS A 40 3.73 8.08 6.16
N LEU A 41 3.56 6.98 5.43
CA LEU A 41 4.54 5.91 5.34
C LEU A 41 5.83 6.39 4.66
N ALA A 42 5.68 7.14 3.56
CA ALA A 42 6.78 7.71 2.82
C ALA A 42 7.58 8.72 3.65
N ASP A 43 6.91 9.57 4.43
CA ASP A 43 7.54 10.46 5.41
C ASP A 43 8.31 9.69 6.49
N LEU A 44 7.74 8.60 6.99
CA LEU A 44 8.40 7.75 7.99
C LEU A 44 9.66 7.10 7.42
N PHE A 45 9.56 6.47 6.24
CA PHE A 45 10.70 5.82 5.59
C PHE A 45 11.80 6.81 5.23
N HIS A 46 11.43 8.00 4.75
CA HIS A 46 12.36 9.08 4.48
C HIS A 46 13.06 9.55 5.76
N SER A 47 12.33 9.67 6.88
CA SER A 47 12.89 10.03 8.18
C SER A 47 13.89 8.99 8.72
N ILE A 48 13.66 7.70 8.44
CA ILE A 48 14.59 6.62 8.77
C ILE A 48 15.84 6.72 7.88
N ALA A 49 15.66 6.87 6.57
CA ALA A 49 16.74 6.86 5.58
C ALA A 49 17.70 8.06 5.69
N THR A 50 17.18 9.22 6.10
CA THR A 50 17.96 10.49 6.18
C THR A 50 18.56 10.75 7.56
N GLN A 51 18.50 9.77 8.46
CA GLN A 51 18.93 9.99 9.83
C GLN A 51 20.44 10.21 9.91
N LYS A 52 20.87 11.26 10.63
CA LYS A 52 22.30 11.62 10.73
C LYS A 52 23.14 10.57 11.46
N LYS A 53 22.52 9.89 12.43
CA LYS A 53 23.14 8.82 13.22
C LYS A 53 22.81 7.47 12.60
N LYS A 54 23.78 6.54 12.58
CA LYS A 54 23.58 5.16 12.11
C LYS A 54 22.56 4.37 12.93
N VAL A 55 22.36 4.74 14.20
CA VAL A 55 21.45 4.08 15.13
C VAL A 55 20.64 5.14 15.89
N GLY A 56 19.35 4.87 16.08
CA GLY A 56 18.43 5.73 16.79
C GLY A 56 17.02 5.15 16.84
N VAL A 57 16.10 5.90 17.45
CA VAL A 57 14.68 5.52 17.57
C VAL A 57 13.83 6.64 16.96
N ILE A 58 12.86 6.26 16.11
CA ILE A 58 11.92 7.20 15.49
C ILE A 58 10.50 6.80 15.90
N PRO A 59 9.72 7.69 16.55
CA PRO A 59 8.34 7.40 16.89
C PRO A 59 7.44 7.60 15.66
N PRO A 60 6.67 6.60 15.19
CA PRO A 60 5.82 6.71 14.00
C PRO A 60 4.50 7.44 14.29
N LYS A 61 4.54 8.60 14.98
CA LYS A 61 3.34 9.28 15.53
C LYS A 61 2.31 9.62 14.47
N LYS A 62 2.76 10.24 13.37
CA LYS A 62 1.90 10.66 12.26
C LYS A 62 1.28 9.46 11.56
N PHE A 63 2.08 8.44 11.28
CA PHE A 63 1.59 7.21 10.66
C PHE A 63 0.53 6.51 11.51
N ILE A 64 0.78 6.32 12.81
CA ILE A 64 -0.21 5.68 13.69
C ILE A 64 -1.48 6.52 13.82
N SER A 65 -1.37 7.85 13.93
CA SER A 65 -2.54 8.73 13.97
C SER A 65 -3.36 8.63 12.68
N ARG A 66 -2.69 8.47 11.53
CA ARG A 66 -3.37 8.33 10.24
C ARG A 66 -4.03 6.98 10.08
N LEU A 67 -3.33 5.90 10.45
CA LEU A 67 -3.86 4.54 10.46
C LEU A 67 -5.17 4.44 11.25
N ARG A 68 -5.16 4.97 12.48
CA ARG A 68 -6.35 4.99 13.35
C ARG A 68 -7.51 5.78 12.75
N LYS A 69 -7.21 6.91 12.10
CA LYS A 69 -8.23 7.72 11.45
C LYS A 69 -8.85 7.06 10.21
N GLU A 70 -8.09 6.23 9.50
CA GLU A 70 -8.54 5.59 8.26
C GLU A 70 -9.21 4.23 8.46
N ASN A 71 -9.01 3.58 9.60
CA ASN A 71 -9.63 2.29 9.88
C ASN A 71 -9.90 2.09 11.37
N ASP A 72 -11.18 2.04 11.72
CA ASP A 72 -11.70 1.88 13.08
C ASP A 72 -11.23 0.58 13.75
N LEU A 73 -10.91 -0.48 12.98
CA LEU A 73 -10.35 -1.73 13.53
C LEU A 73 -9.03 -1.47 14.28
N PHE A 74 -8.25 -0.50 13.82
CA PHE A 74 -6.98 -0.11 14.43
C PHE A 74 -7.12 1.07 15.40
N ASP A 75 -8.29 1.73 15.49
CA ASP A 75 -8.56 2.88 16.39
C ASP A 75 -8.90 2.45 17.82
N ASN A 76 -8.01 1.66 18.40
CA ASN A 76 -8.08 1.27 19.80
C ASN A 76 -6.67 1.05 20.34
N TYR A 77 -6.60 0.65 21.61
CA TYR A 77 -5.36 0.34 22.31
C TYR A 77 -5.16 -1.16 22.50
N MET A 78 -5.85 -2.01 21.74
CA MET A 78 -5.69 -3.46 21.81
C MET A 78 -4.51 -3.92 20.95
N GLN A 79 -3.96 -5.08 21.28
CA GLN A 79 -3.08 -5.80 20.35
C GLN A 79 -3.88 -6.24 19.13
N GLN A 80 -3.25 -6.22 17.96
CA GLN A 80 -3.87 -6.55 16.69
C GLN A 80 -3.03 -7.58 15.96
N ASP A 81 -3.63 -8.27 15.01
CA ASP A 81 -2.91 -9.21 14.15
C ASP A 81 -2.01 -8.46 13.17
N ALA A 82 -0.72 -8.80 13.16
CA ALA A 82 0.27 -8.21 12.26
C ALA A 82 -0.03 -8.56 10.79
N HIS A 83 -0.57 -9.75 10.51
CA HIS A 83 -0.95 -10.16 9.17
C HIS A 83 -2.15 -9.34 8.66
N GLU A 84 -3.15 -9.09 9.50
CA GLU A 84 -4.29 -8.22 9.17
C GLU A 84 -3.82 -6.80 8.86
N PHE A 85 -2.93 -6.25 9.69
CA PHE A 85 -2.33 -4.94 9.43
C PHE A 85 -1.54 -4.90 8.12
N LEU A 86 -0.72 -5.92 7.83
CA LEU A 86 0.06 -6.00 6.58
C LEU A 86 -0.87 -6.00 5.36
N ASN A 87 -1.89 -6.86 5.38
CA ASN A 87 -2.81 -7.00 4.26
C ASN A 87 -3.59 -5.70 4.03
N TYR A 88 -4.11 -5.09 5.10
CA TYR A 88 -4.76 -3.77 5.03
C TYR A 88 -3.83 -2.70 4.45
N LEU A 89 -2.58 -2.62 4.93
CA LEU A 89 -1.62 -1.62 4.48
C LEU A 89 -1.30 -1.77 2.99
N LEU A 90 -1.03 -2.97 2.50
CA LEU A 90 -0.68 -3.21 1.09
C LEU A 90 -1.86 -2.88 0.17
N ASN A 91 -3.08 -3.32 0.50
CA ASN A 91 -4.26 -3.01 -0.30
C ASN A 91 -4.57 -1.50 -0.29
N THR A 92 -4.48 -0.85 0.86
CA THR A 92 -4.69 0.61 0.95
C THR A 92 -3.69 1.39 0.08
N ILE A 93 -2.42 0.98 0.07
CA ILE A 93 -1.40 1.59 -0.80
C ILE A 93 -1.72 1.31 -2.27
N ALA A 94 -2.11 0.09 -2.61
CA ALA A 94 -2.48 -0.27 -3.98
C ALA A 94 -3.66 0.56 -4.49
N ASP A 95 -4.70 0.73 -3.68
CA ASP A 95 -5.89 1.52 -4.00
C ASP A 95 -5.55 3.00 -4.21
N ILE A 96 -4.72 3.59 -3.34
CA ILE A 96 -4.22 4.97 -3.49
C ILE A 96 -3.53 5.15 -4.84
N LEU A 97 -2.65 4.22 -5.22
CA LEU A 97 -1.90 4.30 -6.48
C LEU A 97 -2.80 4.10 -7.71
N GLN A 98 -3.80 3.22 -7.63
CA GLN A 98 -4.76 3.03 -8.71
C GLN A 98 -5.63 4.28 -8.90
N GLU A 99 -6.08 4.90 -7.81
CA GLU A 99 -6.86 6.12 -7.82
C GLU A 99 -6.07 7.29 -8.43
N GLU A 100 -4.79 7.43 -8.07
CA GLU A 100 -3.90 8.42 -8.69
C GLU A 100 -3.75 8.23 -10.20
N LYS A 101 -3.51 6.99 -10.67
CA LYS A 101 -3.44 6.68 -12.12
C LYS A 101 -4.74 7.02 -12.85
N LYS A 102 -5.90 6.76 -12.23
CA LYS A 102 -7.21 7.12 -12.80
C LYS A 102 -7.36 8.64 -12.95
N GLN A 103 -6.93 9.41 -11.96
CA GLN A 103 -6.98 10.87 -11.98
C GLN A 103 -6.04 11.47 -13.03
N GLU A 104 -4.83 10.91 -13.19
CA GLU A 104 -3.89 11.34 -14.24
C GLU A 104 -4.46 11.12 -15.65
N LYS A 105 -5.09 9.97 -15.89
CA LYS A 105 -5.76 9.67 -17.17
C LYS A 105 -6.92 10.63 -17.46
N GLN A 106 -7.72 10.95 -16.47
CA GLN A 106 -8.83 11.90 -16.63
C GLN A 106 -8.33 13.32 -16.91
N ASN A 107 -7.29 13.76 -16.19
CA ASN A 107 -6.69 15.09 -16.41
C ASN A 107 -5.96 15.20 -17.76
N GLY A 108 -5.37 14.10 -18.26
CA GLY A 108 -4.71 14.04 -19.57
C GLY A 108 -5.68 14.07 -20.76
N LYS A 109 -6.88 13.50 -20.62
CA LYS A 109 -7.90 13.46 -21.70
C LYS A 109 -8.48 14.83 -22.07
N LEU A 110 -8.38 15.84 -21.19
CA LEU A 110 -8.82 17.21 -21.50
C LEU A 110 -7.96 17.95 -22.53
N LYS A 111 -6.81 17.39 -22.94
CA LYS A 111 -5.91 18.03 -23.92
C LYS A 111 -5.93 17.46 -25.34
N ASN A 112 -6.48 16.27 -25.58
CA ASN A 112 -6.59 15.70 -26.93
C ASN A 112 -7.98 15.10 -27.13
N GLY A 113 -8.84 15.85 -27.81
CA GLY A 113 -10.11 15.35 -28.31
C GLY A 113 -9.88 14.34 -29.43
N ASN A 114 -9.94 13.07 -29.10
CA ASN A 114 -10.36 12.03 -30.04
C ASN A 114 -11.13 10.96 -29.25
N MET A 115 -12.44 10.93 -29.47
CA MET A 115 -13.32 9.85 -29.06
C MET A 115 -13.08 8.70 -30.03
N ASN A 116 -12.63 7.54 -29.53
CA ASN A 116 -12.88 6.18 -30.03
C ASN A 116 -11.78 5.26 -29.46
N GLU A 117 -11.97 4.78 -28.23
CA GLU A 117 -11.29 3.60 -27.66
C GLU A 117 -11.94 3.31 -26.30
N ALA A 118 -13.25 3.07 -26.33
CA ALA A 118 -13.99 2.52 -25.21
C ALA A 118 -14.37 1.11 -25.64
N GLU A 119 -13.59 0.09 -25.25
CA GLU A 119 -14.11 -1.27 -24.94
C GLU A 119 -13.07 -2.35 -24.54
N GLU A 120 -11.75 -2.11 -24.50
CA GLU A 120 -10.80 -3.22 -24.15
C GLU A 120 -10.02 -3.14 -22.83
N ASN A 121 -10.10 -2.08 -22.02
CA ASN A 121 -9.21 -1.92 -20.86
C ASN A 121 -9.88 -2.12 -19.49
N ASN A 122 -10.58 -3.24 -19.29
CA ASN A 122 -11.06 -3.66 -17.96
C ASN A 122 -10.05 -4.53 -17.18
N LYS A 123 -8.77 -4.55 -17.59
CA LYS A 123 -7.69 -4.99 -16.71
C LYS A 123 -7.32 -3.82 -15.81
N GLN A 124 -7.59 -3.93 -14.52
CA GLN A 124 -7.02 -3.01 -13.54
C GLN A 124 -5.51 -2.98 -13.74
N GLU A 125 -4.97 -1.80 -14.06
CA GLU A 125 -3.53 -1.65 -14.22
C GLU A 125 -2.82 -1.97 -12.91
N LEU A 126 -1.84 -2.86 -13.00
CA LEU A 126 -1.01 -3.24 -11.87
C LEU A 126 -0.27 -2.00 -11.34
N THR A 127 -0.08 -1.97 -10.02
CA THR A 127 0.72 -0.96 -9.33
C THR A 127 2.05 -1.60 -8.93
N TRP A 128 3.03 -0.80 -8.54
CA TRP A 128 4.30 -1.35 -8.04
C TRP A 128 4.11 -2.20 -6.76
N VAL A 129 3.00 -2.04 -6.02
CA VAL A 129 2.66 -2.95 -4.91
C VAL A 129 2.37 -4.35 -5.45
N HIS A 130 1.59 -4.44 -6.52
CA HIS A 130 1.26 -5.68 -7.18
C HIS A 130 2.51 -6.31 -7.82
N GLU A 131 3.36 -5.52 -8.46
CA GLU A 131 4.62 -6.01 -9.03
C GLU A 131 5.57 -6.64 -7.99
N ILE A 132 5.53 -6.16 -6.74
CA ILE A 132 6.39 -6.66 -5.66
C ILE A 132 5.78 -7.86 -4.92
N PHE A 133 4.47 -7.82 -4.62
CA PHE A 133 3.85 -8.74 -3.67
C PHE A 133 2.74 -9.63 -4.27
N GLN A 134 2.23 -9.32 -5.46
CA GLN A 134 1.14 -10.11 -6.02
C GLN A 134 1.67 -11.42 -6.62
N GLY A 135 1.05 -12.53 -6.19
CA GLY A 135 1.16 -13.83 -6.83
C GLY A 135 -0.19 -14.28 -7.40
N THR A 136 -0.24 -15.47 -7.97
CA THR A 136 -1.48 -16.12 -8.41
C THR A 136 -1.52 -17.52 -7.84
N LEU A 137 -2.64 -17.87 -7.19
CA LEU A 137 -2.91 -19.22 -6.71
C LEU A 137 -3.98 -19.85 -7.60
N THR A 138 -3.72 -21.06 -8.08
CA THR A 138 -4.75 -21.90 -8.71
C THR A 138 -5.29 -22.83 -7.64
N ASN A 139 -6.58 -22.69 -7.31
CA ASN A 139 -7.26 -23.59 -6.39
C ASN A 139 -8.11 -24.58 -7.20
N GLU A 140 -7.88 -25.87 -7.01
CA GLU A 140 -8.66 -26.93 -7.65
C GLU A 140 -9.45 -27.68 -6.57
N THR A 141 -10.76 -27.72 -6.73
CA THR A 141 -11.68 -28.44 -5.85
C THR A 141 -12.24 -29.62 -6.61
N ARG A 142 -11.88 -30.84 -6.19
CA ARG A 142 -12.44 -32.08 -6.74
C ARG A 142 -13.63 -32.54 -5.89
N CYS A 143 -14.79 -32.66 -6.50
CA CYS A 143 -15.95 -33.30 -5.87
C CYS A 143 -15.68 -34.80 -5.69
N LEU A 144 -15.79 -35.31 -4.46
CA LEU A 144 -15.56 -36.73 -4.16
C LEU A 144 -16.72 -37.65 -4.58
N ASN A 145 -17.84 -37.11 -5.05
CA ASN A 145 -19.01 -37.88 -5.48
C ASN A 145 -19.15 -37.99 -7.01
N CYS A 146 -18.97 -36.88 -7.73
CA CYS A 146 -19.11 -36.85 -9.20
C CYS A 146 -17.77 -36.64 -9.93
N GLU A 147 -16.66 -36.59 -9.20
CA GLU A 147 -15.28 -36.41 -9.70
C GLU A 147 -15.00 -35.12 -10.48
N THR A 148 -15.99 -34.23 -10.63
CA THR A 148 -15.84 -32.91 -11.23
C THR A 148 -14.80 -32.09 -10.48
N VAL A 149 -13.89 -31.46 -11.23
CA VAL A 149 -12.88 -30.53 -10.71
C VAL A 149 -13.27 -29.10 -11.11
N SER A 150 -13.30 -28.18 -10.14
CA SER A 150 -13.55 -26.75 -10.33
C SER A 150 -12.44 -25.89 -9.76
#